data_AF-A0A920WAD8-F1
#
_entry.id   AF-A0A920WAD8-F1
#
_cell.length_a   1.000
_cell.length_b   1.000
_cell.length_c   1.000
_cell.angle_alpha   90.00
_cell.angle_beta   90.00
_cell.angle_gamma   90.00
#
_symmetry.space_group_name_H-M   'P 1'
#
loop_
_entity.id
_entity.type
_entity.pdbx_description
1 polymer ?
#
loop_
_entity_poly.entity_id
_entity_poly.type
_entity_poly.pdbx_seq_one_letter_code
_entity_poly.pdbx_strand_id
1 'polypeptide(L)'
;MPEGANSHTFEPAPSVASVLASADLIIANGLFLEEPTIDLADSNKKDSAVFLLLGNESITEEQWVFDFSFPESNGQPNPHLWTSPVMAINYGQLIHDHL
;
A
#
# COMPACT_ATOMS: atom_id res chain seq x y z
N MET A 1 -1.40 2.81 10.81
CA MET A 1 -2.83 2.50 10.96
C MET A 1 -3.12 2.14 12.41
N PRO A 2 -4.16 2.72 13.05
CA PRO A 2 -4.61 2.25 14.36
C PRO A 2 -5.10 0.80 14.30
N GLU A 3 -4.93 0.05 15.39
CA GLU A 3 -5.50 -1.29 15.51
C GLU A 3 -7.04 -1.22 15.36
N GLY A 4 -7.62 -2.17 14.63
CA GLY A 4 -9.06 -2.23 14.37
C GLY A 4 -9.59 -1.26 13.30
N ALA A 5 -8.75 -0.37 12.75
CA ALA A 5 -9.14 0.48 11.63
C ALA A 5 -9.22 -0.34 10.32
N ASN A 6 -10.18 0.01 9.45
CA ASN A 6 -10.29 -0.56 8.11
C ASN A 6 -9.52 0.30 7.10
N SER A 7 -8.43 -0.25 6.56
CA SER A 7 -7.58 0.41 5.57
C SER A 7 -8.31 0.89 4.32
N HIS A 8 -9.29 0.13 3.82
CA HIS A 8 -10.08 0.50 2.62
C HIS A 8 -10.79 1.85 2.74
N THR A 9 -11.12 2.26 3.97
CA THR A 9 -11.94 3.45 4.25
C THR A 9 -11.24 4.42 5.19
N PHE A 10 -9.96 4.20 5.46
CA PHE A 10 -9.25 4.99 6.45
C PHE A 10 -8.81 6.32 5.86
N GLU A 11 -9.24 7.39 6.50
CA GLU A 11 -8.82 8.75 6.19
C GLU A 11 -7.72 9.17 7.18
N PRO A 12 -6.49 9.46 6.71
CA PRO A 12 -5.43 9.93 7.59
C PRO A 12 -5.75 11.32 8.14
N ALA A 13 -5.47 11.54 9.42
CA ALA A 13 -5.57 12.88 10.00
C ALA A 13 -4.58 13.83 9.30
N PRO A 14 -4.90 15.14 9.12
CA PRO A 14 -4.00 16.09 8.47
C PRO A 14 -2.60 16.16 9.08
N SER A 15 -2.48 15.91 10.39
CA SER A 15 -1.19 15.88 11.10
C SER A 15 -0.23 14.80 10.58
N VAL A 16 -0.74 13.74 9.95
CA VAL A 16 0.08 12.67 9.36
C VAL A 16 0.94 13.21 8.21
N ALA A 17 0.49 14.26 7.50
CA ALA A 17 1.27 14.89 6.43
C ALA A 17 2.66 15.33 6.90
N SER A 18 2.78 15.86 8.12
CA SER A 18 4.07 16.28 8.68
C SER A 18 5.02 15.10 8.89
N VAL A 19 4.50 13.92 9.22
CA VAL A 19 5.31 12.71 9.39
C VAL A 19 5.81 12.24 8.03
N LEU A 20 4.89 12.13 7.05
CA LEU A 20 5.17 11.72 5.68
C LEU A 20 6.19 12.64 5.00
N ALA A 21 6.10 13.96 5.21
CA ALA A 21 7.04 14.93 4.64
C ALA A 21 8.47 14.77 5.16
N SER A 22 8.66 14.22 6.36
CA SER A 22 9.98 14.00 6.95
C SER A 22 10.57 12.63 6.63
N ALA A 23 9.74 11.66 6.25
CA ALA A 23 10.14 10.26 6.07
C ALA A 23 11.14 10.08 4.93
N ASP A 24 12.16 9.23 5.14
CA ASP A 24 13.08 8.76 4.10
C ASP A 24 12.53 7.55 3.34
N LEU A 25 11.69 6.76 4.01
CA LEU A 25 11.03 5.58 3.48
C LEU A 25 9.57 5.57 3.93
N ILE A 26 8.65 5.44 2.98
CA ILE A 26 7.21 5.28 3.20
C ILE A 26 6.82 3.92 2.62
N ILE A 27 6.12 3.11 3.41
CA ILE A 27 5.69 1.77 3.01
C ILE A 27 4.16 1.72 3.13
N ALA A 28 3.48 1.29 2.08
CA ALA A 28 2.05 1.03 2.05
C ALA A 28 1.76 -0.29 1.32
N ASN A 29 0.54 -0.83 1.45
CA ASN A 29 0.18 -2.06 0.74
C ASN A 29 0.08 -1.80 -0.76
N GLY A 30 -0.57 -0.70 -1.15
CA GLY A 30 -0.88 -0.46 -2.56
C GLY A 30 -2.01 -1.38 -3.04
N LEU A 31 -2.07 -1.64 -4.34
CA LEU A 31 -3.20 -2.31 -5.01
C LEU A 31 -4.55 -1.69 -4.63
N PHE A 32 -4.59 -0.35 -4.60
CA PHE A 32 -5.79 0.44 -4.28
C PHE A 32 -6.35 0.24 -2.85
N LEU A 33 -5.55 -0.29 -1.90
CA LEU A 33 -6.03 -0.51 -0.53
C LEU A 33 -6.12 0.77 0.31
N GLU A 34 -5.07 1.59 0.33
CA GLU A 34 -4.98 2.79 1.18
C GLU A 34 -4.96 4.11 0.40
N GLU A 35 -5.80 4.24 -0.64
CA GLU A 35 -5.77 5.37 -1.58
C GLU A 35 -5.66 6.75 -0.89
N PRO A 36 -6.47 7.12 0.12
CA PRO A 36 -6.35 8.43 0.76
C PRO A 36 -5.01 8.66 1.47
N THR A 37 -4.42 7.60 2.02
CA THR A 37 -3.10 7.67 2.67
C THR A 37 -1.98 7.75 1.64
N ILE A 38 -2.11 7.03 0.52
CA ILE A 38 -1.16 7.08 -0.58
C ILE A 38 -1.16 8.46 -1.24
N ASP A 39 -2.34 9.03 -1.50
CA ASP A 39 -2.47 10.39 -2.06
C ASP A 39 -1.87 11.45 -1.14
N LEU A 40 -2.10 11.33 0.18
CA LEU A 40 -1.50 12.23 1.16
C LEU A 40 0.02 12.10 1.18
N ALA A 41 0.54 10.87 1.09
CA ALA A 41 1.98 10.62 1.03
C ALA A 41 2.60 11.19 -0.24
N ASP A 42 2.02 10.93 -1.41
CA ASP A 42 2.54 11.43 -2.69
C ASP A 42 2.56 12.96 -2.73
N SER A 43 1.53 13.60 -2.16
CA SER A 43 1.42 15.06 -2.10
C SER A 43 2.41 15.73 -1.14
N ASN A 44 2.96 15.02 -0.16
CA ASN A 44 3.74 15.62 0.93
C ASN A 44 5.14 15.05 1.11
N LYS A 45 5.44 13.86 0.59
CA LYS A 45 6.76 13.24 0.70
C LYS A 45 7.83 14.15 0.08
N LYS A 46 9.04 14.10 0.62
CA LYS A 46 10.19 14.72 -0.05
C LYS A 46 10.55 13.95 -1.32
N ASP A 47 11.10 14.64 -2.31
CA ASP A 47 11.48 14.04 -3.61
C ASP A 47 12.46 12.87 -3.45
N SER A 48 13.31 12.91 -2.43
CA SER A 48 14.30 11.87 -2.14
C SER A 48 13.75 10.67 -1.37
N ALA A 49 12.48 10.70 -0.94
CA ALA A 49 11.90 9.60 -0.18
C ALA A 49 11.64 8.40 -1.08
N VAL A 50 11.99 7.22 -0.59
CA VAL A 50 11.55 5.95 -1.19
C VAL A 50 10.09 5.76 -0.81
N PHE A 51 9.24 5.49 -1.81
CA PHE A 51 7.84 5.14 -1.58
C PHE A 51 7.58 3.73 -2.13
N LEU A 52 7.45 2.77 -1.22
CA LEU A 52 7.33 1.35 -1.53
C LEU A 52 5.86 0.89 -1.40
N LEU A 53 5.27 0.46 -2.50
CA LEU A 53 3.93 -0.13 -2.56
C LEU A 53 4.05 -1.65 -2.70
N LEU A 54 3.93 -2.37 -1.58
CA LEU A 54 4.32 -3.77 -1.48
C LEU A 54 3.57 -4.69 -2.45
N GLY A 55 2.26 -4.49 -2.60
CA GLY A 55 1.43 -5.25 -3.52
C GLY A 55 1.75 -4.99 -4.99
N ASN A 56 1.98 -3.73 -5.35
CA ASN A 56 2.36 -3.33 -6.72
C ASN A 56 3.73 -3.92 -7.12
N GLU A 57 4.68 -3.94 -6.19
CA GLU A 57 6.01 -4.53 -6.43
C GLU A 57 6.02 -6.07 -6.34
N SER A 58 4.94 -6.68 -5.86
CA SER A 58 4.89 -8.14 -5.66
C SER A 58 4.27 -8.92 -6.82
N ILE A 59 3.38 -8.31 -7.59
CA ILE A 59 2.66 -8.97 -8.67
C ILE A 59 2.45 -8.02 -9.86
N THR A 60 2.39 -8.57 -11.07
CA THR A 60 2.03 -7.82 -12.28
C THR A 60 0.52 -7.77 -12.48
N GLU A 61 0.04 -6.93 -13.41
CA GLU A 61 -1.39 -6.86 -13.76
C GLU A 61 -1.94 -8.19 -14.26
N GLU A 62 -1.14 -9.01 -14.97
CA GLU A 62 -1.56 -10.34 -15.43
C GLU A 62 -1.78 -11.33 -14.27
N GLN A 63 -1.23 -11.03 -13.10
CA GLN A 63 -1.37 -11.83 -11.88
C GLN A 63 -2.49 -11.32 -10.97
N TRP A 64 -3.18 -10.24 -11.36
CA TRP A 64 -4.30 -9.70 -10.60
C TRP A 64 -5.42 -10.73 -10.44
N VAL A 65 -5.96 -10.80 -9.23
CA VAL A 65 -7.06 -11.69 -8.90
C VAL A 65 -8.29 -10.85 -8.62
N PHE A 66 -9.39 -11.20 -9.29
CA PHE A 66 -10.71 -10.63 -9.11
C PHE A 66 -11.66 -11.70 -8.56
N ASP A 67 -12.57 -11.30 -7.69
CA ASP A 67 -13.55 -12.18 -7.05
C ASP A 67 -14.88 -11.46 -6.80
N PHE A 68 -15.81 -12.07 -6.05
CA PHE A 68 -17.12 -11.47 -5.79
C PHE A 68 -17.06 -10.16 -4.99
N SER A 69 -16.01 -9.97 -4.18
CA SER A 69 -15.75 -8.73 -3.43
C SER A 69 -14.96 -7.71 -4.24
N PHE A 70 -14.14 -8.19 -5.19
CA PHE A 70 -13.32 -7.37 -6.09
C PHE A 70 -13.65 -7.71 -7.55
N PRO A 71 -14.80 -7.25 -8.08
CA PRO A 71 -15.21 -7.61 -9.44
C PRO A 71 -14.34 -6.89 -10.47
N GLU A 72 -13.95 -7.61 -11.53
CA GLU A 72 -13.11 -7.10 -12.62
C GLU A 72 -13.68 -5.84 -13.29
N SER A 73 -15.01 -5.69 -13.31
CA SER A 73 -15.68 -4.49 -13.82
C SER A 73 -15.28 -3.20 -13.11
N ASN A 74 -14.77 -3.28 -11.88
CA ASN A 74 -14.30 -2.12 -11.13
C ASN A 74 -12.82 -1.79 -11.40
N GLY A 75 -12.08 -2.66 -12.10
CA GLY A 75 -10.68 -2.45 -12.45
C GLY A 75 -9.70 -2.50 -11.27
N GLN A 76 -10.16 -2.81 -10.06
CA GLN A 76 -9.33 -2.88 -8.84
C GLN A 76 -9.23 -4.35 -8.38
N PRO A 77 -8.02 -4.94 -8.33
CA PRO A 77 -7.82 -6.32 -7.92
C PRO A 77 -8.01 -6.49 -6.42
N ASN A 78 -8.07 -7.74 -5.97
CA ASN A 78 -8.04 -8.04 -4.54
C ASN A 78 -6.65 -7.66 -3.94
N PRO A 79 -6.58 -6.70 -2.99
CA PRO A 79 -5.30 -6.24 -2.45
C PRO A 79 -4.71 -7.13 -1.36
N HIS A 80 -5.43 -8.17 -0.91
CA HIS A 80 -5.17 -8.89 0.35
C HIS A 80 -4.06 -9.94 0.27
N LEU A 81 -2.95 -9.62 -0.42
CA LEU A 81 -1.86 -10.57 -0.67
C LEU A 81 -1.19 -11.07 0.62
N TRP A 82 -1.12 -10.24 1.66
CA TRP A 82 -0.47 -10.57 2.93
C TRP A 82 -1.07 -11.80 3.64
N THR A 83 -2.31 -12.17 3.30
CA THR A 83 -2.96 -13.36 3.85
C THR A 83 -2.34 -14.66 3.33
N SER A 84 -1.61 -14.61 2.21
CA SER A 84 -0.80 -15.70 1.69
C SER A 84 0.60 -15.66 2.32
N PRO A 85 1.04 -16.72 3.04
CA PRO A 85 2.38 -16.75 3.64
C PRO A 85 3.51 -16.60 2.62
N VAL A 86 3.32 -17.11 1.40
CA VAL A 86 4.32 -16.99 0.32
C VAL A 86 4.47 -15.53 -0.12
N MET A 87 3.36 -14.80 -0.25
CA MET A 87 3.38 -13.38 -0.62
C MET A 87 3.89 -12.51 0.53
N ALA A 88 3.57 -12.86 1.79
CA ALA A 88 4.09 -12.17 2.95
C ALA A 88 5.62 -12.26 3.07
N ILE A 89 6.23 -13.38 2.66
CA ILE A 89 7.69 -13.49 2.56
C ILE A 89 8.24 -12.49 1.53
N ASN A 90 7.57 -12.34 0.38
CA ASN A 90 7.99 -11.38 -0.63
C ASN A 90 7.93 -9.94 -0.09
N TYR A 91 6.88 -9.58 0.65
CA TYR A 91 6.80 -8.28 1.32
C TYR A 91 7.98 -8.07 2.28
N GLY A 92 8.33 -9.09 3.07
CA GLY A 92 9.49 -9.03 3.95
C GLY A 92 10.81 -8.79 3.21
N GLN A 93 11.00 -9.45 2.06
CA GLN A 93 12.19 -9.25 1.23
C GLN A 93 12.22 -7.84 0.62
N LEU A 94 11.11 -7.37 0.07
CA LEU A 94 11.01 -6.01 -0.49
C LEU A 94 11.33 -4.94 0.55
N ILE A 95 10.81 -5.09 1.76
CA ILE A 95 11.12 -4.17 2.87
C ILE A 95 12.61 -4.24 3.19
N HIS A 96 13.16 -5.44 3.37
CA HIS A 96 14.57 -5.65 3.68
C HIS A 96 15.50 -4.97 2.67
N ASP A 97 15.19 -5.04 1.37
CA ASP A 97 16.03 -4.49 0.30
C ASP A 97 16.04 -2.96 0.23
N HIS A 98 15.13 -2.29 0.97
CA HIS A 98 15.00 -0.83 1.02
C HIS A 98 15.35 -0.23 2.39
N LEU A 99 15.85 -1.05 3.34
CA LEU A 99 16.38 -0.61 4.64
C LEU A 99 17.88 -0.29 4.55
#